data_AF-A0A235IVC6-F1
#
_entry.id   AF-A0A235IVC6-F1
#
_cell.length_a   1.000
_cell.length_b   1.000
_cell.length_c   1.000
_cell.angle_alpha   90.00
_cell.angle_beta   90.00
_cell.angle_gamma   90.00
#
_symmetry.space_group_name_H-M   'P 1'
#
loop_
_entity.id
_entity.type
_entity.pdbx_description
1 polymer ?
#
loop_
_entity_poly.entity_id
_entity_poly.type
_entity_poly.pdbx_seq_one_letter_code
_entity_poly.pdbx_strand_id
1 'polypeptide(L)'
;MIQAIHKLVTFEDFAAWRPEGGRYELHDGVIVEMAQPVGDHEDVVGFLALNISIEIGRQKLPYFIPKTVLVKPVEGESAYSPDILIINRPNLVNEPLWKKESTVSQATSIPLFIEVVSTNWRDDYYKKLADYEGIGIPEYWIIDYAAIGARKFIGNPKLPTISIYQLIDGEYQVTQFKGDTHIVSPTFPELNLTAEQIFQAGGVQI
;
A
#
# COMPACT_ATOMS: atom_id res chain seq x y z
N MET A 1 -6.38 -13.74 33.93
CA MET A 1 -7.32 -12.93 33.14
C MET A 1 -7.85 -13.80 32.03
N ILE A 2 -9.16 -14.00 31.94
CA ILE A 2 -9.78 -14.78 30.87
C ILE A 2 -9.89 -13.83 29.68
N GLN A 3 -9.05 -14.05 28.67
CA GLN A 3 -9.08 -13.31 27.42
C GLN A 3 -10.33 -13.77 26.66
N ALA A 4 -11.24 -12.84 26.37
CA ALA A 4 -12.38 -13.14 25.51
C ALA A 4 -11.83 -13.64 24.16
N ILE A 5 -12.22 -14.86 23.77
CA ILE A 5 -11.95 -15.37 22.44
C ILE A 5 -12.77 -14.48 21.49
N HIS A 6 -12.12 -13.51 20.85
CA HIS A 6 -12.73 -12.82 19.72
C HIS A 6 -13.10 -13.90 18.70
N LYS A 7 -14.36 -13.91 18.26
CA LYS A 7 -14.78 -14.79 17.17
C LYS A 7 -14.01 -14.33 15.93
N LEU A 8 -12.99 -15.09 15.53
CA LEU A 8 -12.23 -14.83 14.33
C LEU A 8 -13.18 -14.93 13.14
N VAL A 9 -13.16 -13.90 12.31
CA VAL A 9 -13.99 -13.75 11.11
C VAL A 9 -13.19 -14.26 9.91
N THR A 10 -13.80 -15.08 9.07
CA THR A 10 -13.16 -15.50 7.81
C THR A 10 -13.16 -14.36 6.80
N PHE A 11 -12.30 -14.42 5.79
CA PHE A 11 -12.37 -13.48 4.67
C PHE A 11 -13.75 -13.50 3.99
N GLU A 12 -14.37 -14.67 3.80
CA GLU A 12 -15.69 -14.75 3.19
C GLU A 12 -16.77 -14.05 4.03
N ASP A 13 -16.72 -14.23 5.36
CA ASP A 13 -17.63 -13.54 6.28
C ASP A 13 -17.42 -12.02 6.22
N PHE A 14 -16.16 -11.56 6.17
CA PHE A 14 -15.80 -10.15 6.06
C PHE A 14 -16.28 -9.53 4.75
N ALA A 15 -16.03 -10.20 3.62
CA ALA A 15 -16.42 -9.72 2.29
C ALA A 15 -17.95 -9.63 2.15
N ALA A 16 -18.69 -10.55 2.79
CA ALA A 16 -20.15 -10.52 2.83
C ALA A 16 -20.73 -9.47 3.78
N TRP A 17 -20.02 -9.15 4.88
CA TRP A 17 -20.48 -8.21 5.90
C TRP A 17 -20.20 -6.74 5.56
N ARG A 18 -19.12 -6.45 4.83
CA ARG A 18 -18.56 -5.10 4.67
C ARG A 18 -19.63 -4.04 4.33
N PRO A 19 -19.93 -3.09 5.23
CA PRO A 19 -20.96 -2.09 4.97
C PRO A 19 -20.50 -1.04 3.96
N GLU A 20 -21.46 -0.46 3.23
CA GLU A 20 -21.21 0.64 2.31
C GLU A 20 -20.77 1.91 3.07
N GLY A 21 -19.88 2.69 2.45
CA GLY A 21 -19.48 4.01 2.96
C GLY A 21 -18.28 4.03 3.92
N GLY A 22 -17.78 2.87 4.35
CA GLY A 22 -16.55 2.77 5.16
C GLY A 22 -15.39 2.03 4.49
N ARG A 23 -14.18 2.28 4.98
CA ARG A 23 -12.97 1.53 4.63
C ARG A 23 -12.65 0.60 5.80
N TYR A 24 -12.59 -0.69 5.50
CA TYR A 24 -12.33 -1.73 6.50
C TYR A 24 -11.25 -2.64 5.98
N GLU A 25 -10.44 -3.15 6.89
CA GLU A 25 -9.46 -4.21 6.66
C GLU A 25 -9.78 -5.40 7.57
N LEU A 26 -9.27 -6.55 7.19
CA LEU A 26 -9.28 -7.76 8.02
C LEU A 26 -7.83 -8.07 8.39
N HIS A 27 -7.52 -8.14 9.68
CA HIS A 27 -6.18 -8.38 10.21
C HIS A 27 -6.22 -9.67 11.02
N ASP A 28 -5.73 -10.77 10.43
CA ASP A 28 -5.73 -12.10 11.04
C ASP A 28 -7.10 -12.49 11.64
N GLY A 29 -8.18 -12.21 10.90
CA GLY A 29 -9.56 -12.49 11.28
C GLY A 29 -10.21 -11.47 12.22
N VAL A 30 -9.55 -10.33 12.48
CA VAL A 30 -10.09 -9.18 13.21
C VAL A 30 -10.46 -8.06 12.24
N ILE A 31 -11.72 -7.64 12.26
CA ILE A 31 -12.17 -6.51 11.44
C ILE A 31 -11.65 -5.22 12.05
N VAL A 32 -10.98 -4.40 11.23
CA VAL A 32 -10.43 -3.10 11.59
C VAL A 32 -11.10 -2.03 10.73
N GLU A 33 -11.74 -1.05 11.36
CA GLU A 33 -12.23 0.14 10.68
C GLU A 33 -11.09 1.14 10.49
N MET A 34 -10.88 1.59 9.26
CA MET A 34 -9.87 2.59 8.95
C MET A 34 -10.45 3.97 9.22
N ALA A 35 -9.73 4.78 10.00
CA ALA A 35 -10.12 6.16 10.25
C ALA A 35 -10.17 6.96 8.94
N GLN A 36 -11.08 7.93 8.86
CA GLN A 36 -11.11 8.90 7.77
C GLN A 36 -9.73 9.60 7.70
N PRO A 37 -9.03 9.55 6.56
CA PRO A 37 -7.74 10.22 6.41
C PRO A 37 -7.88 11.73 6.51
N VAL A 38 -6.80 12.39 6.94
CA VAL A 38 -6.69 13.85 6.94
C VAL A 38 -6.47 14.37 5.51
N GLY A 39 -6.76 15.66 5.26
CA GLY A 39 -6.62 16.25 3.92
C GLY A 39 -5.22 16.10 3.33
N ASP A 40 -4.17 16.36 4.12
CA ASP A 40 -2.79 16.23 3.68
C ASP A 40 -2.42 14.81 3.20
N HIS A 41 -3.02 13.77 3.81
CA HIS A 41 -2.84 12.39 3.38
C HIS A 41 -3.51 12.15 2.02
N GLU A 42 -4.75 12.63 1.85
CA GLU A 42 -5.47 12.58 0.58
C GLU A 42 -4.75 13.36 -0.54
N ASP A 43 -4.11 14.48 -0.23
CA ASP A 43 -3.34 15.27 -1.21
C ASP A 43 -2.11 14.48 -1.71
N VAL A 44 -1.38 13.80 -0.82
CA VAL A 44 -0.26 12.91 -1.20
C VAL A 44 -0.75 11.73 -2.03
N VAL A 45 -1.83 11.07 -1.61
CA VAL A 45 -2.43 9.94 -2.34
C VAL A 45 -2.88 10.39 -3.74
N GLY A 46 -3.59 11.51 -3.84
CA GLY A 46 -4.07 12.06 -5.10
C GLY A 46 -2.93 12.45 -6.03
N PHE A 47 -1.89 13.11 -5.51
CA PHE A 47 -0.69 13.47 -6.27
C PHE A 47 0.00 12.25 -6.86
N LEU A 48 0.24 11.21 -6.04
CA LEU A 48 0.88 9.98 -6.49
C LEU A 48 0.00 9.24 -7.51
N ALA A 49 -1.31 9.12 -7.25
CA ALA A 49 -2.23 8.44 -8.16
C ALA A 49 -2.28 9.11 -9.54
N LEU A 50 -2.26 10.45 -9.60
CA LEU A 50 -2.22 11.20 -10.86
C LEU A 50 -0.91 10.97 -11.63
N ASN A 51 0.24 11.14 -10.97
CA ASN A 51 1.54 10.98 -11.62
C ASN A 51 1.77 9.54 -12.10
N ILE A 52 1.40 8.54 -11.28
CA ILE A 52 1.50 7.14 -11.68
C ILE A 52 0.54 6.82 -12.83
N SER A 53 -0.68 7.36 -12.83
CA SER A 53 -1.61 7.18 -13.95
C SER A 53 -1.08 7.75 -15.27
N ILE A 54 -0.39 8.90 -15.21
CA ILE A 54 0.30 9.50 -16.37
C ILE A 54 1.37 8.53 -16.88
N GLU A 55 2.19 7.96 -16.00
CA GLU A 55 3.24 7.02 -16.37
C GLU A 55 2.70 5.72 -16.96
N ILE A 56 1.63 5.15 -16.38
CA ILE A 56 0.92 3.99 -16.95
C ILE A 56 0.48 4.29 -18.37
N GLY A 57 -0.16 5.45 -18.60
CA GLY A 57 -0.65 5.86 -19.92
C GLY A 57 0.48 6.10 -20.92
N ARG A 58 1.53 6.82 -20.51
CA ARG A 58 2.67 7.19 -21.36
C ARG A 58 3.45 5.96 -21.83
N GLN A 59 3.67 5.01 -20.92
CA GLN A 59 4.36 3.74 -21.19
C GLN A 59 3.44 2.67 -21.81
N LYS A 60 2.14 2.96 -21.94
CA LYS A 60 1.11 2.02 -22.46
C LYS A 60 1.08 0.70 -21.70
N LEU A 61 1.33 0.76 -20.40
CA LEU A 61 1.31 -0.41 -19.53
C LEU A 61 -0.14 -0.91 -19.41
N PRO A 62 -0.38 -2.23 -19.36
CA PRO A 62 -1.72 -2.79 -19.24
C PRO A 62 -2.22 -2.72 -17.78
N TYR A 63 -1.87 -1.65 -17.08
CA TYR A 63 -2.11 -1.47 -15.65
C TYR A 63 -3.26 -0.52 -15.41
N PHE A 64 -3.86 -0.59 -14.22
CA PHE A 64 -4.84 0.41 -13.77
C PHE A 64 -4.87 0.49 -12.24
N ILE A 65 -5.44 1.57 -11.73
CA ILE A 65 -5.61 1.83 -10.30
C ILE A 65 -7.09 1.58 -9.94
N PRO A 66 -7.45 0.50 -9.23
CA PRO A 66 -8.79 0.32 -8.70
C PRO A 66 -9.03 1.24 -7.50
N LYS A 67 -10.31 1.57 -7.26
CA LYS A 67 -10.70 2.46 -6.15
C LYS A 67 -10.81 1.77 -4.78
N THR A 68 -11.32 0.54 -4.75
CA THR A 68 -11.75 -0.12 -3.50
C THR A 68 -11.39 -1.60 -3.45
N VAL A 69 -10.30 -1.97 -4.14
CA VAL A 69 -9.78 -3.34 -4.18
C VAL A 69 -9.32 -3.80 -2.79
N LEU A 70 -9.38 -5.10 -2.53
CA LEU A 70 -8.68 -5.72 -1.40
C LEU A 70 -7.48 -6.55 -1.89
N VAL A 71 -6.41 -6.54 -1.10
CA VAL A 71 -5.29 -7.47 -1.24
C VAL A 71 -5.41 -8.51 -0.13
N LYS A 72 -5.64 -9.77 -0.51
CA LYS A 72 -5.76 -10.88 0.43
C LYS A 72 -4.51 -11.76 0.33
N PRO A 73 -3.62 -11.79 1.34
CA PRO A 73 -2.58 -12.80 1.42
C PRO A 73 -3.15 -14.21 1.28
N VAL A 74 -2.39 -15.09 0.63
CA VAL A 74 -2.82 -16.49 0.39
C VAL A 74 -3.04 -17.21 1.72
N GLU A 75 -2.15 -16.98 2.68
CA GLU A 75 -2.23 -17.55 4.01
C GLU A 75 -3.00 -16.64 4.96
N GLY A 76 -3.80 -17.26 5.83
CA GLY A 76 -4.55 -16.56 6.87
C GLY A 76 -5.79 -15.80 6.40
N GLU A 77 -6.36 -15.08 7.37
CA GLU A 77 -7.61 -14.34 7.25
C GLU A 77 -7.35 -12.84 7.25
N SER A 78 -6.35 -12.39 6.48
CA SER A 78 -6.07 -10.97 6.30
C SER A 78 -6.57 -10.47 4.94
N ALA A 79 -7.04 -9.24 4.89
CA ALA A 79 -7.39 -8.52 3.67
C ALA A 79 -7.21 -7.02 3.88
N TYR A 80 -6.30 -6.44 3.11
CA TYR A 80 -5.89 -5.04 3.25
C TYR A 80 -6.52 -4.18 2.16
N SER A 81 -6.82 -2.94 2.50
CA SER A 81 -7.35 -1.93 1.58
C SER A 81 -6.25 -0.90 1.35
N PRO A 82 -5.41 -1.02 0.30
CA PRO A 82 -4.34 -0.07 -0.01
C PRO A 82 -4.82 1.38 -0.13
N ASP A 83 -3.91 2.33 0.09
CA ASP A 83 -4.07 3.70 -0.41
C ASP A 83 -3.94 3.76 -1.94
N ILE A 84 -2.90 3.15 -2.52
CA ILE A 84 -2.76 3.01 -3.98
C ILE A 84 -2.29 1.59 -4.32
N LEU A 85 -3.07 0.90 -5.15
CA LEU A 85 -2.69 -0.36 -5.77
C LEU A 85 -2.58 -0.21 -7.28
N ILE A 86 -1.51 -0.72 -7.87
CA ILE A 86 -1.43 -0.91 -9.31
C ILE A 86 -1.80 -2.35 -9.62
N ILE A 87 -2.75 -2.57 -10.55
CA ILE A 87 -3.15 -3.90 -11.00
C ILE A 87 -2.68 -4.18 -12.41
N ASN A 88 -2.07 -5.34 -12.61
CA ASN A 88 -1.79 -5.94 -13.91
C ASN A 88 -3.04 -6.60 -14.50
N ARG A 89 -3.77 -5.87 -15.37
CA ARG A 89 -5.08 -6.31 -15.90
C ARG A 89 -5.05 -7.68 -16.58
N PRO A 90 -4.06 -8.02 -17.43
CA PRO A 90 -3.94 -9.34 -18.04
C PRO A 90 -3.98 -10.51 -17.06
N ASN A 91 -3.43 -10.35 -15.84
CA ASN A 91 -3.38 -11.45 -14.87
C ASN A 91 -4.70 -11.67 -14.12
N LEU A 92 -5.66 -10.76 -14.21
CA LEU A 92 -6.92 -10.85 -13.46
C LEU A 92 -7.77 -12.08 -13.79
N VAL A 93 -7.51 -12.76 -14.91
CA VAL A 93 -8.13 -14.04 -15.24
C VAL A 93 -7.75 -15.16 -14.26
N ASN A 94 -6.61 -15.01 -13.58
CA ASN A 94 -6.09 -15.97 -12.60
C ASN A 94 -6.53 -15.63 -11.16
N GLU A 95 -7.25 -14.53 -10.96
CA GLU A 95 -7.72 -14.08 -9.65
C GLU A 95 -9.16 -14.56 -9.39
N PRO A 96 -9.37 -15.62 -8.60
CA PRO A 96 -10.69 -16.24 -8.44
C PRO A 96 -11.71 -15.31 -7.77
N LEU A 97 -11.25 -14.39 -6.92
CA LEU A 97 -12.10 -13.46 -6.19
C LEU A 97 -12.37 -12.16 -6.97
N TRP A 98 -11.63 -11.87 -8.04
CA TRP A 98 -11.70 -10.57 -8.72
C TRP A 98 -13.12 -10.24 -9.20
N LYS A 99 -13.76 -11.19 -9.90
CA LYS A 99 -15.11 -10.99 -10.48
C LYS A 99 -16.21 -10.91 -9.43
N LYS A 100 -16.02 -11.54 -8.28
CA LYS A 100 -17.03 -11.62 -7.22
C LYS A 100 -16.90 -10.45 -6.24
N GLU A 101 -15.66 -10.14 -5.84
CA GLU A 101 -15.36 -9.34 -4.66
C GLU A 101 -14.14 -8.42 -4.85
N SER A 102 -13.83 -7.95 -6.08
CA SER A 102 -12.73 -7.00 -6.38
C SER A 102 -11.48 -7.22 -5.51
N THR A 103 -11.03 -8.46 -5.40
CA THR A 103 -9.94 -8.87 -4.51
C THR A 103 -8.88 -9.60 -5.31
N VAL A 104 -7.61 -9.34 -5.00
CA VAL A 104 -6.46 -9.98 -5.62
C VAL A 104 -5.54 -10.60 -4.56
N SER A 105 -4.87 -11.69 -4.91
CA SER A 105 -4.00 -12.44 -4.01
C SER A 105 -2.65 -12.81 -4.63
N GLN A 106 -2.49 -12.73 -5.95
CA GLN A 106 -1.26 -13.12 -6.63
C GLN A 106 -0.35 -11.90 -6.83
N ALA A 107 0.93 -12.05 -6.50
CA ALA A 107 1.96 -11.07 -6.83
C ALA A 107 1.96 -10.65 -8.31
N THR A 108 1.71 -11.58 -9.23
CA THR A 108 1.67 -11.30 -10.68
C THR A 108 0.55 -10.32 -11.07
N SER A 109 -0.48 -10.17 -10.23
CA SER A 109 -1.55 -9.18 -10.39
C SER A 109 -1.19 -7.81 -9.85
N ILE A 110 -0.13 -7.68 -9.04
CA ILE A 110 0.19 -6.49 -8.25
C ILE A 110 1.62 -6.02 -8.57
N PRO A 111 1.81 -5.20 -9.62
CA PRO A 111 3.14 -4.64 -9.91
C PRO A 111 3.66 -3.72 -8.81
N LEU A 112 2.80 -2.91 -8.20
CA LEU A 112 3.18 -1.92 -7.19
C LEU A 112 2.07 -1.73 -6.17
N PHE A 113 2.49 -1.62 -4.91
CA PHE A 113 1.66 -1.25 -3.77
C PHE A 113 2.24 -0.01 -3.08
N ILE A 114 1.40 0.94 -2.65
CA ILE A 114 1.84 2.14 -1.92
C ILE A 114 0.93 2.37 -0.71
N GLU A 115 1.52 2.54 0.48
CA GLU A 115 0.85 3.15 1.65
C GLU A 115 1.39 4.56 1.89
N VAL A 116 0.48 5.47 2.20
CA VAL A 116 0.81 6.78 2.75
C VAL A 116 0.59 6.73 4.25
N VAL A 117 1.67 6.97 5.00
CA VAL A 117 1.71 6.71 6.43
C VAL A 117 0.72 7.61 7.17
N SER A 118 -0.07 6.99 8.04
CA SER A 118 -0.98 7.70 8.96
C SER A 118 -0.73 7.26 10.42
N THR A 119 -1.69 7.52 11.32
CA THR A 119 -1.57 7.19 12.74
C THR A 119 -1.31 5.70 13.02
N ASN A 120 -1.71 4.81 12.12
CA ASN A 120 -1.50 3.36 12.20
C ASN A 120 -0.18 2.87 11.55
N TRP A 121 0.81 3.76 11.37
CA TRP A 121 2.10 3.50 10.69
C TRP A 121 2.81 2.19 11.06
N ARG A 122 2.57 1.64 12.26
CA ARG A 122 3.16 0.36 12.66
C ARG A 122 2.74 -0.77 11.73
N ASP A 123 1.49 -0.76 11.28
CA ASP A 123 0.98 -1.83 10.43
C ASP A 123 1.70 -1.83 9.08
N ASP A 124 1.85 -0.64 8.48
CA ASP A 124 2.55 -0.42 7.21
C ASP A 124 4.02 -0.89 7.29
N TYR A 125 4.74 -0.48 8.34
CA TYR A 125 6.16 -0.79 8.52
C TYR A 125 6.47 -2.20 9.06
N TYR A 126 5.46 -2.99 9.48
CA TYR A 126 5.67 -4.33 10.03
C TYR A 126 4.77 -5.38 9.41
N LYS A 127 3.49 -5.38 9.77
CA LYS A 127 2.57 -6.48 9.44
C LYS A 127 2.30 -6.52 7.93
N LYS A 128 1.93 -5.38 7.35
CA LYS A 128 1.68 -5.26 5.91
C LYS A 128 2.95 -5.51 5.10
N LEU A 129 4.08 -4.95 5.52
CA LEU A 129 5.39 -5.22 4.92
C LEU A 129 5.67 -6.74 4.81
N ALA A 130 5.55 -7.47 5.93
CA ALA A 130 5.81 -8.91 5.97
C ALA A 130 4.80 -9.71 5.12
N ASP A 131 3.52 -9.33 5.16
CA ASP A 131 2.50 -10.02 4.38
C ASP A 131 2.67 -9.78 2.86
N TYR A 132 3.04 -8.58 2.43
CA TYR A 132 3.31 -8.27 1.02
C TYR A 132 4.59 -8.94 0.50
N GLU A 133 5.61 -9.05 1.35
CA GLU A 133 6.81 -9.83 1.07
C GLU A 133 6.45 -11.30 0.86
N GLY A 134 5.64 -11.86 1.77
CA GLY A 134 5.17 -13.25 1.69
C GLY A 134 4.30 -13.55 0.47
N ILE A 135 3.54 -12.58 -0.02
CA ILE A 135 2.83 -12.70 -1.32
C ILE A 135 3.82 -12.72 -2.49
N GLY A 136 4.97 -12.06 -2.34
CA GLY A 136 5.97 -11.89 -3.39
C GLY A 136 5.72 -10.65 -4.26
N ILE A 137 5.07 -9.61 -3.72
CA ILE A 137 4.82 -8.38 -4.47
C ILE A 137 6.17 -7.72 -4.80
N PRO A 138 6.48 -7.42 -6.09
CA PRO A 138 7.81 -7.01 -6.50
C PRO A 138 8.23 -5.64 -5.98
N GLU A 139 7.29 -4.73 -5.72
CA GLU A 139 7.57 -3.37 -5.28
C GLU A 139 6.53 -2.86 -4.28
N TYR A 140 7.00 -2.34 -3.14
CA TYR A 140 6.17 -1.79 -2.08
C TYR A 140 6.72 -0.45 -1.57
N TRP A 141 5.88 0.58 -1.51
CA TRP A 141 6.27 1.92 -1.08
C TRP A 141 5.60 2.29 0.23
N ILE A 142 6.36 2.90 1.12
CA ILE A 142 5.86 3.55 2.34
C ILE A 142 6.23 5.03 2.29
N ILE A 143 5.23 5.90 2.25
CA ILE A 143 5.37 7.36 2.14
C ILE A 143 5.14 7.99 3.52
N ASP A 144 6.21 8.20 4.27
CA ASP A 144 6.17 8.86 5.59
C ASP A 144 6.42 10.37 5.44
N TYR A 145 5.44 11.06 4.87
CA TYR A 145 5.53 12.50 4.60
C TYR A 145 5.53 13.35 5.89
N ALA A 146 4.81 12.92 6.92
CA ALA A 146 4.70 13.63 8.20
C ALA A 146 5.84 13.29 9.19
N ALA A 147 6.77 12.43 8.82
CA ALA A 147 7.89 11.98 9.66
C ALA A 147 7.46 11.39 11.01
N ILE A 148 6.36 10.63 11.05
CA ILE A 148 5.78 10.09 12.29
C ILE A 148 6.26 8.69 12.63
N GLY A 149 6.75 7.92 11.65
CA GLY A 149 7.30 6.58 11.82
C GLY A 149 8.45 6.51 12.83
N ALA A 150 8.78 5.31 13.29
CA ALA A 150 9.84 5.14 14.28
C ALA A 150 11.21 5.59 13.74
N ARG A 151 12.08 6.09 14.63
CA ARG A 151 13.44 6.55 14.28
C ARG A 151 14.29 5.51 13.53
N LYS A 152 14.07 4.21 13.78
CA LYS A 152 14.78 3.16 13.05
C LYS A 152 14.40 3.05 11.57
N PHE A 153 13.21 3.56 11.21
CA PHE A 153 12.74 3.59 9.82
C PHE A 153 13.08 4.92 9.16
N ILE A 154 12.88 6.06 9.83
CA ILE A 154 13.01 7.37 9.18
C ILE A 154 14.22 8.20 9.62
N GLY A 155 15.03 7.67 10.54
CA GLY A 155 16.26 8.29 11.03
C GLY A 155 16.11 9.07 12.34
N ASN A 156 17.21 9.66 12.78
CA ASN A 156 17.30 10.57 13.92
C ASN A 156 18.23 11.75 13.58
N PRO A 157 17.72 12.99 13.39
CA PRO A 157 16.34 13.41 13.58
C PRO A 157 15.36 12.71 12.63
N LYS A 158 14.09 12.64 13.04
CA LYS A 158 13.02 12.13 12.17
C LYS A 158 12.81 13.13 11.04
N LEU A 159 12.86 12.65 9.80
CA LEU A 159 12.64 13.45 8.60
C LEU A 159 11.60 12.75 7.71
N PRO A 160 10.86 13.50 6.87
CA PRO A 160 10.03 12.91 5.83
C PRO A 160 10.85 11.91 5.01
N THR A 161 10.32 10.71 4.84
CA THR A 161 11.06 9.61 4.24
C THR A 161 10.14 8.77 3.37
N ILE A 162 10.58 8.48 2.15
CA ILE A 162 9.98 7.45 1.30
C ILE A 162 10.85 6.21 1.40
N SER A 163 10.26 5.08 1.77
CA SER A 163 10.93 3.77 1.75
C SER A 163 10.36 2.95 0.60
N ILE A 164 11.20 2.60 -0.37
CA ILE A 164 10.84 1.72 -1.49
C ILE A 164 11.51 0.38 -1.26
N TYR A 165 10.67 -0.64 -1.12
CA TYR A 165 11.07 -2.03 -1.00
C TYR A 165 10.97 -2.70 -2.36
N GLN A 166 12.06 -3.28 -2.81
CA GLN A 166 12.12 -4.11 -4.02
C GLN A 166 12.34 -5.56 -3.61
N LEU A 167 11.52 -6.47 -4.12
CA LEU A 167 11.70 -7.90 -3.85
C LEU A 167 12.85 -8.45 -4.70
N ILE A 168 13.89 -8.95 -4.06
CA ILE A 168 15.06 -9.56 -4.69
C ILE A 168 15.31 -10.90 -4.02
N ASP A 169 15.32 -11.98 -4.82
CA ASP A 169 15.54 -13.36 -4.35
C ASP A 169 14.63 -13.79 -3.18
N GLY A 170 13.41 -13.26 -3.13
CA GLY A 170 12.40 -13.57 -2.11
C GLY A 170 12.45 -12.69 -0.85
N GLU A 171 13.34 -11.69 -0.80
CA GLU A 171 13.48 -10.77 0.32
C GLU A 171 13.40 -9.32 -0.14
N TYR A 172 12.73 -8.47 0.64
CA TYR A 172 12.65 -7.06 0.39
C TYR A 172 13.95 -6.35 0.73
N GLN A 173 14.48 -5.64 -0.26
CA GLN A 173 15.60 -4.71 -0.11
C GLN A 173 15.06 -3.28 -0.13
N VAL A 174 15.36 -2.51 0.91
CA VAL A 174 14.85 -1.14 1.06
C VAL A 174 15.83 -0.09 0.58
N THR A 175 15.34 0.87 -0.20
CA THR A 175 16.03 2.13 -0.50
C THR A 175 15.21 3.30 0.01
N GLN A 176 15.88 4.27 0.63
CA GLN A 176 15.23 5.43 1.25
C GLN A 176 15.52 6.72 0.50
N PHE A 177 14.49 7.53 0.32
CA PHE A 177 14.52 8.78 -0.42
C PHE A 177 14.04 9.93 0.46
N LYS A 178 14.74 11.07 0.39
CA LYS A 178 14.56 12.26 1.24
C LYS A 178 14.93 13.52 0.46
N GLY A 179 14.21 14.62 0.68
CA GLY A 179 14.48 15.88 -0.03
C GLY A 179 14.51 15.71 -1.55
N ASP A 180 15.46 16.36 -2.22
CA ASP A 180 15.54 16.38 -3.69
C ASP A 180 16.03 15.08 -4.36
N THR A 181 16.14 13.98 -3.62
CA THR A 181 16.52 12.69 -4.22
C THR A 181 15.44 12.22 -5.19
N HIS A 182 15.83 11.86 -6.42
CA HIS A 182 14.92 11.29 -7.41
C HIS A 182 14.50 9.89 -6.99
N ILE A 183 13.20 9.62 -7.13
CA ILE A 183 12.62 8.32 -6.87
C ILE A 183 13.06 7.34 -7.95
N VAL A 184 13.51 6.16 -7.52
CA VAL A 184 13.87 5.06 -8.42
C VAL A 184 12.86 3.94 -8.22
N SER A 185 12.07 3.66 -9.26
CA SER A 185 11.04 2.63 -9.28
C SER A 185 11.36 1.57 -10.34
N PRO A 186 11.54 0.29 -9.96
CA PRO A 186 11.59 -0.80 -10.93
C PRO A 186 10.34 -0.90 -11.83
N THR A 187 9.15 -0.62 -11.29
CA THR A 187 7.87 -0.66 -12.02
C THR A 187 7.72 0.54 -12.97
N PHE A 188 8.22 1.70 -12.58
CA PHE A 188 8.20 2.92 -13.39
C PHE A 188 9.61 3.53 -13.54
N PRO A 189 10.52 2.92 -14.36
CA PRO A 189 11.91 3.37 -14.47
C PRO A 189 12.10 4.79 -15.00
N GLU A 190 11.08 5.32 -15.66
CA GLU A 190 11.06 6.66 -16.25
C GLU A 190 10.31 7.67 -15.37
N LEU A 191 9.90 7.29 -14.14
CA LEU A 191 9.26 8.20 -13.20
C LEU A 191 10.23 9.32 -12.81
N ASN A 192 9.87 10.55 -13.14
CA ASN A 192 10.67 11.73 -12.85
C ASN A 192 10.04 12.56 -11.72
N LEU A 193 10.12 12.02 -10.49
CA LEU A 193 9.70 12.69 -9.27
C LEU A 193 10.83 12.69 -8.23
N THR A 194 10.93 13.76 -7.45
CA THR A 194 11.74 13.76 -6.23
C THR A 194 10.88 13.42 -5.01
N ALA A 195 11.53 12.99 -3.92
CA ALA A 195 10.82 12.76 -2.66
C ALA A 195 10.18 14.06 -2.13
N GLU A 196 10.88 15.18 -2.25
CA GLU A 196 10.40 16.52 -1.91
C GLU A 196 9.07 16.86 -2.59
N GLN A 197 8.95 16.62 -3.90
CA GLN A 197 7.71 16.90 -4.64
C GLN A 197 6.52 16.11 -4.11
N ILE A 198 6.75 14.87 -3.64
CA ILE A 198 5.71 14.03 -3.05
C ILE A 198 5.34 14.55 -1.65
N PHE A 199 6.32 14.96 -0.83
CA PHE A 199 6.05 15.51 0.51
C PHE A 199 5.30 16.84 0.48
N GLN A 200 5.66 17.72 -0.46
CA GLN A 200 5.02 19.03 -0.62
C GLN A 200 3.55 18.93 -1.03
N ALA A 201 3.14 17.81 -1.64
CA ALA A 201 1.72 17.57 -1.92
C ALA A 201 0.90 17.55 -0.62
N GLY A 202 1.42 16.96 0.46
CA GLY A 202 0.78 16.91 1.78
C GLY A 202 1.00 18.16 2.64
N GLY A 203 1.28 19.31 2.03
CA GLY A 203 1.43 20.57 2.74
C GLY A 203 2.69 20.70 3.61
N VAL A 204 3.64 19.76 3.52
CA VAL A 204 4.91 19.83 4.24
C VAL A 204 5.80 20.88 3.56
N GLN A 205 5.96 22.03 4.21
CA GLN A 205 7.01 22.99 3.87
C GLN A 205 8.30 22.53 4.56
N ILE A 206 9.27 22.09 3.77
CA ILE A 206 10.59 21.62 4.23
C ILE A 206 11.57 22.81 4.29
#